data_AF-A0A8S3Z9R2-F1
#
_entry.id   AF-A0A8S3Z9R2-F1
#
_cell.length_a   1.000
_cell.length_b   1.000
_cell.length_c   1.000
_cell.angle_alpha   90.00
_cell.angle_beta   90.00
_cell.angle_gamma   90.00
#
_symmetry.space_group_name_H-M   'P 1'
#
loop_
_entity.id
_entity.type
_entity.pdbx_description
1 polymer ?
#
loop_
_entity_poly.entity_id
_entity_poly.type
_entity_poly.pdbx_seq_one_letter_code
_entity_poly.pdbx_strand_id
1 'polypeptide(L)'
;MAAQHILLYPNIQQDGELLKCAVNLLHSIHAIGKSGKNVFSIEEKASGLDSIDPHHPVYGLKKDLIRLITNMVYKHKGNQDLVRTLEGIPLLLDLTRIDCHNPFITQWVVLAIRNLVENNRENRDVLSGMSLQGMAGHMAALREVGVHTELRGGKIVVKPVDD
;
A
#
# COMPACT_ATOMS: atom_id res chain seq x y z
N MET A 1 15.49 -8.83 -29.42
CA MET A 1 14.94 -8.68 -28.06
C MET A 1 14.58 -7.24 -27.69
N ALA A 2 15.44 -6.23 -27.88
CA ALA A 2 15.13 -4.84 -27.51
C ALA A 2 13.86 -4.25 -28.19
N ALA A 3 13.60 -4.58 -29.45
CA ALA A 3 12.42 -4.10 -30.18
C ALA A 3 11.07 -4.65 -29.66
N GLN A 4 11.06 -5.84 -29.05
CA GLN A 4 9.85 -6.43 -28.48
C GLN A 4 9.42 -5.71 -27.20
N HIS A 5 10.36 -5.28 -26.36
CA HIS A 5 10.03 -4.51 -25.15
C HIS A 5 9.37 -3.16 -25.46
N ILE A 6 9.78 -2.52 -26.54
CA ILE A 6 9.22 -1.23 -27.00
C ILE A 6 7.74 -1.37 -27.40
N LEU A 7 7.33 -2.53 -27.92
CA LEU A 7 5.95 -2.78 -28.36
C LEU A 7 5.08 -3.42 -27.28
N LEU A 8 5.63 -4.33 -26.47
CA LEU A 8 4.87 -5.07 -25.45
C LEU A 8 4.51 -4.21 -24.24
N TYR A 9 5.40 -3.33 -23.81
CA TYR A 9 5.15 -2.49 -22.64
C TYR A 9 3.98 -1.53 -22.84
N PRO A 10 3.87 -0.81 -23.98
CA PRO A 10 2.67 -0.06 -24.32
C PRO A 10 1.40 -0.93 -24.36
N ASN A 11 1.45 -2.13 -24.95
CA ASN A 11 0.27 -2.98 -25.04
C ASN A 11 -0.28 -3.39 -23.67
N ILE A 12 0.61 -3.74 -22.73
CA ILE A 12 0.22 -4.03 -21.35
C ILE A 12 -0.33 -2.76 -20.69
N GLN A 13 0.31 -1.61 -20.88
CA GLN A 13 -0.20 -0.34 -20.34
C GLN A 13 -1.58 0.04 -20.88
N GLN A 14 -1.91 -0.29 -22.13
CA GLN A 14 -3.21 0.03 -22.71
C GLN A 14 -4.34 -0.90 -22.25
N ASP A 15 -4.02 -2.02 -21.57
CA ASP A 15 -5.02 -2.94 -21.04
C ASP A 15 -5.64 -2.42 -19.73
N GLY A 16 -6.66 -1.57 -19.87
CA GLY A 16 -7.38 -1.02 -18.73
C GLY A 16 -8.16 -2.05 -17.92
N GLU A 17 -8.57 -3.17 -18.53
CA GLU A 17 -9.30 -4.25 -17.83
C GLU A 17 -8.34 -5.06 -16.95
N LEU A 18 -7.13 -5.35 -17.43
CA LEU A 18 -6.07 -5.93 -16.61
C LEU A 18 -5.77 -5.05 -15.39
N LEU A 19 -5.69 -3.72 -15.57
CA LEU A 19 -5.44 -2.79 -14.47
C LEU A 19 -6.59 -2.82 -13.43
N LYS A 20 -7.85 -2.79 -13.89
CA LYS A 20 -9.02 -2.94 -13.00
C LYS A 20 -8.98 -4.26 -12.24
N CYS A 21 -8.71 -5.36 -12.92
CA CYS A 21 -8.58 -6.68 -12.30
C CYS A 21 -7.48 -6.69 -11.23
N ALA A 22 -6.31 -6.12 -11.52
CA ALA A 22 -5.20 -6.05 -10.58
C ALA A 22 -5.55 -5.23 -9.32
N VAL A 23 -6.19 -4.06 -9.48
CA VAL A 23 -6.60 -3.22 -8.35
C VAL A 23 -7.71 -3.89 -7.52
N ASN A 24 -8.72 -4.49 -8.17
CA ASN A 24 -9.82 -5.17 -7.48
C ASN A 24 -9.35 -6.42 -6.72
N LEU A 25 -8.40 -7.17 -7.30
CA LEU A 25 -7.79 -8.31 -6.62
C LEU A 25 -6.96 -7.85 -5.42
N LEU A 26 -6.21 -6.75 -5.55
CA LEU A 26 -5.46 -6.18 -4.43
C LEU A 26 -6.39 -5.74 -3.29
N HIS A 27 -7.51 -5.08 -3.60
CA HIS A 27 -8.57 -4.76 -2.61
C HIS A 27 -9.07 -6.01 -1.90
N SER A 28 -9.43 -7.05 -2.67
CA SER A 28 -9.97 -8.30 -2.12
C SER A 28 -8.98 -8.99 -1.20
N ILE A 29 -7.72 -9.13 -1.63
CA ILE A 29 -6.64 -9.73 -0.83
C ILE A 29 -6.39 -8.91 0.44
N HIS A 30 -6.39 -7.58 0.34
CA HIS A 30 -6.18 -6.71 1.48
C HIS A 30 -7.33 -6.83 2.50
N ALA A 31 -8.58 -6.90 2.04
CA ALA A 31 -9.75 -7.12 2.88
C ALA A 31 -9.72 -8.49 3.59
N ILE A 32 -9.33 -9.55 2.87
CA ILE A 32 -9.12 -10.88 3.47
C ILE A 32 -8.01 -10.82 4.52
N GLY A 33 -6.90 -10.13 4.25
CA GLY A 33 -5.81 -9.98 5.22
C GLY A 33 -6.20 -9.24 6.50
N LYS A 34 -7.20 -8.36 6.44
CA LYS A 34 -7.81 -7.70 7.61
C LYS A 34 -8.82 -8.61 8.34
N SER A 35 -9.26 -9.71 7.73
CA SER A 35 -10.27 -10.64 8.26
C SER A 35 -9.63 -11.76 9.08
N GLY A 36 -9.19 -11.43 10.31
CA GLY A 36 -8.56 -12.39 11.21
C GLY A 36 -7.15 -12.80 10.78
N LYS A 37 -6.61 -13.84 11.41
CA LYS A 37 -5.27 -14.39 11.10
C LYS A 37 -5.36 -15.41 9.96
N ASN A 38 -4.72 -15.14 8.84
CA ASN A 38 -4.68 -15.98 7.65
C ASN A 38 -3.41 -15.69 6.81
N VAL A 39 -3.27 -16.35 5.65
CA VAL A 39 -2.09 -16.24 4.76
C VAL A 39 -1.88 -14.85 4.13
N PHE A 40 -2.88 -13.98 4.19
CA PHE A 40 -2.81 -12.59 3.72
C PHE A 40 -2.72 -11.57 4.86
N SER A 41 -2.73 -12.01 6.12
CA SER A 41 -2.50 -11.12 7.25
C SER A 41 -1.08 -10.55 7.18
N ILE A 42 -0.91 -9.33 7.71
CA ILE A 42 0.40 -8.68 7.78
C ILE A 42 1.24 -9.37 8.86
N GLU A 43 2.46 -9.77 8.53
CA GLU A 43 3.47 -10.21 9.50
C GLU A 43 4.62 -9.19 9.53
N GLU A 44 4.74 -8.45 10.62
CA GLU A 44 5.77 -7.40 10.80
C GLU A 44 7.00 -7.88 11.57
N LYS A 45 6.90 -9.00 12.30
CA LYS A 45 7.94 -9.42 13.23
C LYS A 45 8.95 -10.32 12.53
N ALA A 46 10.23 -10.04 12.76
CA ALA A 46 11.32 -10.92 12.34
C ALA A 46 11.22 -12.34 12.96
N SER A 47 10.59 -12.49 14.13
CA SER A 47 10.30 -13.81 14.71
C SER A 47 9.29 -14.62 13.91
N GLY A 48 8.51 -13.98 13.04
CA GLY A 48 7.63 -14.64 12.08
C GLY A 48 8.36 -15.19 10.86
N LEU A 49 9.63 -14.82 10.64
CA LEU A 49 10.37 -15.19 9.44
C LEU A 49 10.53 -16.72 9.30
N ASP A 50 10.68 -17.44 10.41
CA ASP A 50 10.77 -18.91 10.43
C ASP A 50 9.45 -19.58 10.00
N SER A 51 8.32 -18.87 10.09
CA SER A 51 7.00 -19.36 9.66
C SER A 51 6.65 -18.99 8.21
N ILE A 52 7.54 -18.26 7.53
CA ILE A 52 7.32 -17.81 6.16
C ILE A 52 7.96 -18.79 5.22
N ASP A 53 7.11 -19.41 4.40
CA ASP A 53 7.53 -20.26 3.30
C ASP A 53 7.66 -19.42 2.01
N PRO A 54 8.88 -19.17 1.51
CA PRO A 54 9.08 -18.42 0.26
C PRO A 54 8.57 -19.18 -0.98
N HIS A 55 8.32 -20.48 -0.87
CA HIS A 55 7.76 -21.31 -1.93
C HIS A 55 6.23 -21.35 -1.90
N HIS A 56 5.59 -20.77 -0.88
CA HIS A 56 4.14 -20.70 -0.82
C HIS A 56 3.59 -19.88 -2.01
N PRO A 57 2.55 -20.35 -2.73
CA PRO A 57 2.02 -19.68 -3.93
C PRO A 57 1.53 -18.23 -3.77
N VAL A 58 1.38 -17.75 -2.53
CA VAL A 58 0.88 -16.39 -2.22
C VAL A 58 1.99 -15.47 -1.73
N TYR A 59 3.18 -16.01 -1.50
CA TYR A 59 4.34 -15.25 -1.09
C TYR A 59 4.66 -14.20 -2.17
N GLY A 60 4.70 -12.94 -1.75
CA GLY A 60 4.93 -11.81 -2.65
C GLY A 60 3.76 -11.41 -3.53
N LEU A 61 2.59 -12.06 -3.43
CA LEU A 61 1.46 -11.81 -4.33
C LEU A 61 0.97 -10.35 -4.26
N LYS A 62 0.80 -9.77 -3.07
CA LYS A 62 0.40 -8.36 -2.94
C LYS A 62 1.46 -7.45 -3.57
N LYS A 63 2.74 -7.69 -3.27
CA LYS A 63 3.86 -6.95 -3.85
C LYS A 63 3.83 -7.01 -5.38
N ASP A 64 3.58 -8.19 -5.96
CA ASP A 64 3.56 -8.36 -7.41
C ASP A 64 2.38 -7.67 -8.09
N LEU A 65 1.21 -7.64 -7.44
CA LEU A 65 0.09 -6.82 -7.88
C LEU A 65 0.42 -5.34 -7.85
N ILE A 66 1.02 -4.85 -6.75
CA ILE A 66 1.45 -3.45 -6.63
C ILE A 66 2.49 -3.12 -7.72
N ARG A 67 3.44 -4.01 -7.98
CA ARG A 67 4.43 -3.86 -9.05
C ARG A 67 3.79 -3.78 -10.43
N LEU A 68 2.81 -4.64 -10.73
CA LEU A 68 2.06 -4.58 -11.98
C LEU A 68 1.34 -3.23 -12.13
N ILE A 69 0.59 -2.80 -11.11
CA ILE A 69 -0.11 -1.51 -11.08
C ILE A 69 0.89 -0.36 -11.30
N THR A 70 2.00 -0.37 -10.57
CA THR A 70 3.08 0.64 -10.65
C THR A 70 3.62 0.79 -12.07
N ASN A 71 3.84 -0.34 -12.75
CA ASN A 71 4.33 -0.36 -14.12
C ASN A 71 3.27 0.17 -15.09
N MET A 72 1.99 -0.18 -14.88
CA MET A 72 0.90 0.24 -15.76
C MET A 72 0.57 1.74 -15.64
N VAL A 73 0.84 2.38 -14.50
CA VAL A 73 0.56 3.82 -14.30
C VAL A 73 1.75 4.73 -14.60
N TYR A 74 2.94 4.18 -14.84
CA TYR A 74 4.14 4.97 -15.12
C TYR A 74 3.96 5.85 -16.38
N LYS A 75 3.93 7.17 -16.20
CA LYS A 75 3.74 8.17 -17.27
C LYS A 75 2.49 7.95 -18.13
N HIS A 76 1.45 7.31 -17.58
CA HIS A 76 0.23 7.00 -18.31
C HIS A 76 -1.01 7.62 -17.62
N LYS A 77 -1.40 8.83 -18.03
CA LYS A 77 -2.46 9.63 -17.36
C LYS A 77 -3.79 8.90 -17.21
N GLY A 78 -4.25 8.20 -18.25
CA GLY A 78 -5.52 7.44 -18.20
C GLY A 78 -5.53 6.40 -17.08
N ASN A 79 -4.52 5.54 -17.02
CA ASN A 79 -4.31 4.59 -15.94
C ASN A 79 -4.09 5.23 -14.56
N GLN A 80 -3.37 6.35 -14.47
CA GLN A 80 -3.24 7.07 -13.21
C GLN A 80 -4.62 7.52 -12.68
N ASP A 81 -5.47 8.04 -13.57
CA ASP A 81 -6.83 8.47 -13.22
C ASP A 81 -7.73 7.28 -12.91
N LEU A 82 -7.62 6.18 -13.67
CA LEU A 82 -8.37 4.95 -13.42
C LEU A 82 -8.04 4.34 -12.05
N VAL A 83 -6.77 4.30 -11.66
CA VAL A 83 -6.41 3.83 -10.29
C VAL A 83 -6.99 4.75 -9.23
N ARG A 84 -7.07 6.06 -9.45
CA ARG A 84 -7.73 7.00 -8.53
C ARG A 84 -9.23 6.71 -8.43
N THR A 85 -9.94 6.50 -9.55
CA THR A 85 -11.38 6.22 -9.53
C THR A 85 -11.73 4.87 -8.88
N LEU A 86 -10.80 3.92 -8.90
CA LEU A 86 -10.92 2.62 -8.23
C LEU A 86 -10.49 2.64 -6.75
N GLU A 87 -10.35 3.82 -6.14
CA GLU A 87 -9.87 3.99 -4.76
C GLU A 87 -8.51 3.32 -4.49
N GLY A 88 -7.67 3.22 -5.53
CA GLY A 88 -6.38 2.55 -5.45
C GLY A 88 -5.31 3.37 -4.69
N ILE A 89 -5.42 4.71 -4.67
CA ILE A 89 -4.46 5.56 -3.92
C ILE A 89 -4.54 5.28 -2.40
N PRO A 90 -5.71 5.37 -1.74
CA PRO A 90 -5.84 4.99 -0.33
C PRO A 90 -5.44 3.54 -0.05
N LEU A 91 -5.86 2.60 -0.91
CA LEU A 91 -5.48 1.18 -0.78
C LEU A 91 -3.97 0.97 -0.74
N LEU A 92 -3.24 1.62 -1.66
CA LEU A 92 -1.79 1.51 -1.72
C LEU A 92 -1.13 2.08 -0.45
N LEU A 93 -1.64 3.20 0.06
CA LEU A 93 -1.12 3.81 1.28
C LEU A 93 -1.36 2.95 2.53
N ASP A 94 -2.46 2.20 2.59
CA ASP A 94 -2.70 1.22 3.66
C ASP A 94 -1.67 0.06 3.66
N LEU A 95 -0.97 -0.15 2.55
CA LEU A 95 0.01 -1.22 2.34
C LEU A 95 1.46 -0.77 2.55
N THR A 96 1.72 0.40 3.15
CA THR A 96 3.09 0.89 3.45
C THR A 96 3.76 0.18 4.62
N ARG A 97 3.02 -0.68 5.34
CA ARG A 97 3.54 -1.46 6.48
C ARG A 97 4.49 -2.55 6.00
N ILE A 98 5.48 -2.88 6.82
CA ILE A 98 6.34 -4.03 6.56
C ILE A 98 5.47 -5.30 6.59
N ASP A 99 5.64 -6.15 5.59
CA ASP A 99 4.96 -7.43 5.51
C ASP A 99 5.97 -8.47 5.04
N CYS A 100 6.37 -9.37 5.94
CA CYS A 100 7.38 -10.38 5.63
C CYS A 100 6.87 -11.40 4.59
N HIS A 101 5.55 -11.58 4.42
CA HIS A 101 5.01 -12.36 3.31
C HIS A 101 5.13 -11.64 1.96
N ASN A 102 5.40 -10.33 1.98
CA ASN A 102 5.51 -9.49 0.78
C ASN A 102 6.80 -8.65 0.84
N PRO A 103 7.98 -9.25 0.57
CA PRO A 103 9.25 -8.55 0.63
C PRO A 103 9.24 -7.27 -0.19
N PHE A 104 9.79 -6.19 0.36
CA PHE A 104 9.86 -4.88 -0.27
C PHE A 104 8.52 -4.22 -0.62
N ILE A 105 7.41 -4.63 -0.01
CA ILE A 105 6.08 -4.06 -0.29
C ILE A 105 6.08 -2.53 -0.15
N THR A 106 6.71 -1.98 0.89
CA THR A 106 6.81 -0.54 1.13
C THR A 106 7.51 0.19 -0.03
N GLN A 107 8.61 -0.35 -0.54
CA GLN A 107 9.35 0.27 -1.65
C GLN A 107 8.50 0.30 -2.94
N TRP A 108 7.77 -0.79 -3.21
CA TRP A 108 6.86 -0.85 -4.36
C TRP A 108 5.69 0.11 -4.21
N VAL A 109 5.12 0.23 -3.01
CA VAL A 109 4.07 1.22 -2.73
C VAL A 109 4.59 2.64 -2.93
N VAL A 110 5.77 2.99 -2.40
CA VAL A 110 6.36 4.32 -2.60
C VAL A 110 6.55 4.63 -4.09
N LEU A 111 7.02 3.66 -4.88
CA LEU A 111 7.16 3.82 -6.32
C LEU A 111 5.80 3.96 -7.02
N ALA A 112 4.79 3.19 -6.62
CA ALA A 112 3.42 3.28 -7.13
C ALA A 112 2.85 4.68 -6.93
N ILE A 113 2.93 5.20 -5.70
CA ILE A 113 2.44 6.54 -5.35
C ILE A 113 3.18 7.61 -6.13
N ARG A 114 4.52 7.53 -6.22
CA ARG A 114 5.33 8.44 -7.06
C ARG A 114 4.84 8.45 -8.50
N ASN A 115 4.58 7.29 -9.10
CA ASN A 115 4.11 7.18 -10.49
C ASN A 115 2.68 7.70 -10.66
N LEU A 116 1.80 7.50 -9.67
CA LEU A 116 0.42 7.97 -9.70
C LEU A 116 0.29 9.49 -9.66
N VAL A 117 1.20 10.18 -8.97
CA VAL A 117 1.16 11.64 -8.80
C VAL A 117 2.11 12.40 -9.70
N GLU A 118 2.96 11.70 -10.46
CA GLU A 118 3.84 12.32 -11.46
C GLU A 118 2.99 12.97 -12.56
N ASN A 119 3.11 14.30 -12.69
CA ASN A 119 2.37 15.13 -13.65
C ASN A 119 0.83 14.96 -13.61
N ASN A 120 0.28 14.57 -12.45
CA ASN A 120 -1.16 14.41 -12.24
C ASN A 120 -1.59 15.18 -10.98
N ARG A 121 -2.16 16.38 -11.18
CA ARG A 121 -2.57 17.26 -10.07
C ARG A 121 -3.75 16.67 -9.32
N GLU A 122 -4.72 16.09 -10.02
CA GLU A 122 -5.91 15.53 -9.40
C GLU A 122 -5.57 14.37 -8.45
N ASN A 123 -4.56 13.56 -8.78
CA ASN A 123 -4.06 12.52 -7.90
C ASN A 123 -3.26 13.09 -6.71
N ARG A 124 -2.52 14.20 -6.88
CA ARG A 124 -1.88 14.90 -5.75
C ARG A 124 -2.91 15.49 -4.79
N ASP A 125 -4.02 16.00 -5.33
CA ASP A 125 -5.07 16.60 -4.55
C ASP A 125 -5.71 15.57 -3.60
N VAL A 126 -5.85 14.30 -4.03
CA VAL A 126 -6.25 13.18 -3.14
C VAL A 126 -5.33 13.06 -1.93
N LEU A 127 -4.01 13.08 -2.14
CA LEU A 127 -3.04 13.03 -1.04
C LEU A 127 -3.11 14.26 -0.13
N SER A 128 -3.29 15.45 -0.71
CA SER A 128 -3.39 16.69 0.05
C SER A 128 -4.66 16.77 0.90
N GLY A 129 -5.73 16.10 0.45
CA GLY A 129 -6.98 15.97 1.18
C GLY A 129 -6.92 14.95 2.31
N MET A 130 -5.88 14.10 2.36
CA MET A 130 -5.69 13.18 3.47
C MET A 130 -5.28 13.96 4.72
N SER A 131 -6.16 13.92 5.72
CA SER A 131 -5.93 14.55 7.02
C SER A 131 -5.84 13.50 8.10
N LEU A 132 -5.05 13.80 9.13
CA LEU A 132 -4.92 12.94 10.30
C LEU A 132 -6.30 12.76 10.97
N GLN A 133 -6.84 11.55 10.94
CA GLN A 133 -8.15 11.23 11.51
C GLN A 133 -8.12 10.96 13.03
N GLY A 134 -7.02 11.30 13.70
CA GLY A 134 -6.81 11.06 15.13
C GLY A 134 -5.77 9.97 15.40
N MET A 135 -5.78 9.44 16.62
CA MET A 135 -4.82 8.42 17.07
C MET A 135 -5.44 7.04 17.02
N ALA A 136 -4.71 6.07 16.48
CA ALA A 136 -5.14 4.67 16.45
C ALA A 136 -5.38 4.13 17.87
N GLY A 137 -6.25 3.12 18.00
CA GLY A 137 -6.72 2.54 19.28
C GLY A 137 -5.67 1.93 20.21
N HIS A 138 -4.37 2.08 19.94
CA HIS A 138 -3.26 1.64 20.80
C HIS A 138 -3.02 2.57 22.00
N MET A 139 -3.93 3.53 22.28
CA MET A 139 -3.83 4.37 23.48
C MET A 139 -3.81 3.57 24.78
N ALA A 140 -4.41 2.37 24.81
CA ALA A 140 -4.36 1.49 25.98
C ALA A 140 -2.95 0.92 26.21
N ALA A 141 -2.33 0.36 25.17
CA ALA A 141 -0.97 -0.19 25.23
C ALA A 141 0.08 0.89 25.54
N LEU A 142 -0.11 2.13 25.04
CA LEU A 142 0.78 3.25 25.37
C LEU A 142 0.65 3.66 26.85
N ARG A 143 -0.57 3.69 27.40
CA ARG A 143 -0.79 3.98 28.82
C ARG A 143 -0.19 2.95 29.74
N GLU A 144 -0.23 1.66 29.37
CA GLU A 144 0.41 0.58 30.13
C GLU A 144 1.92 0.76 30.28
N VAL A 145 2.58 1.41 29.31
CA VAL A 145 4.01 1.73 29.37
C VAL A 145 4.30 3.13 29.96
N GLY A 146 3.33 3.75 30.62
CA GLY A 146 3.48 5.05 31.29
C GLY A 146 3.51 6.23 30.34
N VAL A 147 2.95 6.09 29.14
CA VAL A 147 2.99 7.12 28.09
C VAL A 147 1.58 7.44 27.60
N HIS A 148 1.25 8.72 27.51
CA HIS A 148 0.05 9.18 26.82
C HIS A 148 0.41 10.02 25.60
N THR A 149 -0.49 10.05 24.63
CA THR A 149 -0.33 10.82 23.41
C THR A 149 -1.43 11.86 23.32
N GLU A 150 -1.10 13.06 22.86
CA GLU A 150 -2.03 14.17 22.63
C GLU A 150 -1.88 14.65 21.18
N LEU A 151 -3.00 14.97 20.52
CA LEU A 151 -2.96 15.65 19.23
C LEU A 151 -2.91 17.16 19.45
N ARG A 152 -1.79 17.80 19.13
CA ARG A 152 -1.63 19.27 19.20
C ARG A 152 -1.30 19.83 17.82
N GLY A 153 -2.21 20.62 17.25
CA GLY A 153 -1.99 21.30 15.97
C GLY A 153 -1.66 20.36 14.81
N GLY A 154 -2.31 19.19 14.76
CA GLY A 154 -2.06 18.17 13.72
C GLY A 154 -0.80 17.32 13.95
N LYS A 155 -0.06 17.54 15.04
CA LYS A 155 1.09 16.72 15.44
C LYS A 155 0.76 15.86 16.66
N ILE A 156 1.18 14.60 16.63
CA ILE A 156 1.09 13.71 17.78
C ILE A 156 2.24 14.05 18.73
N VAL A 157 1.91 14.45 19.95
CA VAL A 157 2.84 14.74 21.04
C VAL A 157 2.77 13.58 22.02
N VAL A 158 3.94 13.11 22.47
CA VAL A 158 4.08 12.02 23.43
C VAL A 158 4.47 12.62 24.79
N LYS A 159 3.81 12.20 25.86
CA LYS A 159 4.07 12.66 27.23
C LYS A 159 4.06 11.50 28.22
N PRO A 160 4.83 11.56 29.32
CA PRO A 160 4.66 10.65 30.44
C PRO A 160 3.24 10.74 30.99
N VAL A 161 2.67 9.63 31.47
CA VAL A 161 1.47 9.68 32.32
C VAL A 161 1.91 10.32 33.65
N ASP A 162 1.30 11.44 34.02
CA ASP A 162 1.53 12.04 35.34
C ASP A 162 1.03 11.07 36.43
N ASP A 163 1.83 10.88 37.49
CA ASP A 163 1.50 10.01 38.65
C ASP A 163 0.16 10.37 39.33
#